data_AF-A0A7Y0SJG5-F1
#
_entry.id   AF-A0A7Y0SJG5-F1
#
_cell.length_a   1.000
_cell.length_b   1.000
_cell.length_c   1.000
_cell.angle_alpha   90.00
_cell.angle_beta   90.00
_cell.angle_gamma   90.00
#
_symmetry.space_group_name_H-M   'P 1'
#
loop_
_entity.id
_entity.type
_entity.pdbx_description
1 polymer ?
#
loop_
_entity_poly.entity_id
_entity_poly.type
_entity_poly.pdbx_seq_one_letter_code
_entity_poly.pdbx_strand_id
1 'polypeptide(L)' 'MSDRTFIEEFDLLLIANQIIQEHDDYIEGMRATSVEEKEGVLVFKG' A
#
# COMPACT_ATOMS: atom_id res chain seq x y z
N MET A 1 13.67 -13.75 11.59
CA MET A 1 12.49 -13.08 12.15
C MET A 1 12.17 -11.93 11.23
N SER A 2 10.92 -11.70 10.89
CA SER A 2 10.53 -10.65 9.95
C SER A 2 10.73 -9.29 10.64
N ASP A 3 11.69 -8.48 10.20
CA ASP A 3 11.94 -7.12 10.72
C ASP A 3 10.86 -6.12 10.24
N ARG A 4 9.58 -6.47 10.43
CA ARG A 4 8.45 -5.63 10.04
C ARG A 4 8.12 -4.69 11.19
N THR A 5 8.07 -3.40 10.88
CA THR A 5 7.59 -2.39 11.81
C THR A 5 6.07 -2.35 11.75
N PHE A 6 5.43 -2.28 12.91
CA PHE A 6 4.00 -2.02 12.99
C PHE A 6 3.70 -0.62 12.43
N ILE A 7 2.65 -0.54 11.62
CA ILE A 7 2.14 0.69 11.03
C ILE A 7 0.62 0.59 10.94
N GLU A 8 -0.08 1.70 11.17
CA GLU A 8 -1.52 1.75 11.05
C GLU A 8 -1.96 1.66 9.59
N GLU A 9 -3.13 1.08 9.34
CA GLU A 9 -3.67 0.87 7.99
C GLU A 9 -3.71 2.17 7.17
N PHE A 10 -4.18 3.25 7.79
CA PHE A 10 -4.28 4.56 7.15
C PHE A 10 -2.91 5.08 6.69
N ASP A 11 -1.89 4.98 7.55
CA ASP A 11 -0.54 5.46 7.25
C ASP A 11 0.10 4.60 6.16
N LEU A 12 -0.12 3.28 6.19
CA LEU A 12 0.36 2.37 5.15
C LEU A 12 -0.28 2.68 3.78
N LEU A 13 -1.58 2.97 3.76
CA LEU A 13 -2.29 3.37 2.54
C LEU A 13 -1.80 4.71 2.01
N LEU A 14 -1.46 5.66 2.88
CA LEU A 14 -0.91 6.95 2.47
C LEU A 14 0.44 6.76 1.76
N ILE A 15 1.34 5.97 2.37
CA ILE A 15 2.66 5.65 1.81
C ILE A 15 2.50 4.92 0.47
N ALA A 16 1.64 3.90 0.41
CA ALA A 16 1.42 3.12 -0.81
C ALA A 16 0.90 3.99 -1.95
N ASN A 17 -0.07 4.87 -1.68
CA ASN A 17 -0.62 5.77 -2.69
C ASN A 17 0.39 6.81 -3.18
N GLN A 18 1.27 7.29 -2.30
CA GLN A 18 2.36 8.16 -2.71
C GLN A 18 3.31 7.43 -3.68
N ILE A 19 3.74 6.21 -3.34
CA ILE A 19 4.62 5.40 -4.21
C ILE A 19 3.96 5.09 -5.55
N ILE A 20 2.65 4.75 -5.56
CA ILE A 20 1.89 4.50 -6.78
C ILE A 20 1.89 5.73 -7.69
N GLN A 21 1.68 6.93 -7.14
CA GLN A 21 1.63 8.18 -7.89
C GLN A 21 2.99 8.64 -8.40
N GLU A 22 4.07 8.30 -7.69
CA GLU A 22 5.45 8.62 -8.09
C GLU A 22 6.00 7.64 -9.15
N HIS A 23 5.30 6.54 -9.42
CA HIS A 23 5.74 5.54 -10.39
C HIS A 23 5.58 6.03 -11.84
N ASP A 24 6.58 5.77 -12.69
CA ASP A 24 6.58 6.21 -14.09
C ASP A 24 5.39 5.67 -14.90
N ASP A 25 4.94 4.45 -14.59
CA ASP A 25 3.76 3.81 -15.18
C ASP A 25 2.45 4.10 -14.44
N TYR A 26 2.40 5.18 -13.64
CA TYR A 26 1.18 5.56 -12.93
C TYR A 26 0.01 5.78 -13.91
N ILE A 27 -1.12 5.19 -13.58
CA ILE A 27 -2.38 5.38 -14.30
C ILE A 27 -3.22 6.39 -13.52
N GLU A 28 -3.63 7.47 -14.18
CA GLU A 28 -4.45 8.51 -13.56
C GLU A 28 -5.72 7.91 -12.92
N GLY A 29 -5.93 8.23 -11.64
CA GLY A 29 -7.07 7.74 -10.85
C GLY A 29 -6.80 6.43 -10.11
N MET A 30 -5.68 5.76 -10.34
CA MET A 30 -5.28 4.58 -9.58
C MET A 30 -4.97 4.97 -8.12
N ARG A 31 -5.69 4.37 -7.18
CA ARG A 31 -5.48 4.61 -5.75
C ARG A 31 -5.90 3.40 -4.94
N ALA A 32 -5.06 2.94 -4.02
CA ALA A 32 -5.44 1.97 -3.02
C ALA A 32 -6.36 2.61 -1.96
N THR A 33 -7.49 1.98 -1.70
CA THR A 33 -8.52 2.38 -0.72
C THR A 33 -8.58 1.46 0.49
N SER A 34 -8.03 0.25 0.40
CA SER A 34 -7.92 -0.69 1.53
C SER A 34 -6.70 -1.61 1.37
N VAL A 35 -6.25 -2.19 2.48
CA VAL A 35 -5.17 -3.17 2.50
C VAL A 35 -5.48 -4.31 3.47
N GLU A 36 -5.18 -5.55 3.06
CA GLU A 36 -5.29 -6.73 3.91
C GLU A 36 -3.98 -7.51 3.89
N GLU A 37 -3.60 -8.12 5.02
CA GLU A 37 -2.48 -9.05 5.07
C GLU A 37 -2.98 -10.49 4.98
N LYS A 38 -2.50 -11.22 3.98
CA LYS A 38 -2.82 -12.64 3.76
C LYS A 38 -1.53 -13.45 3.71
N GLU A 39 -1.35 -14.36 4.66
CA GLU A 39 -0.18 -15.25 4.72
C GLU A 39 1.17 -14.49 4.65
N GLY A 40 1.22 -13.28 5.23
CA GLY A 40 2.41 -12.44 5.20
C GLY A 40 2.57 -11.56 3.97
N VAL A 41 1.59 -11.55 3.05
CA VAL A 41 1.57 -10.70 1.84
C VAL A 41 0.55 -9.59 2.02
N LEU A 42 0.96 -8.35 1.77
CA LEU A 42 0.07 -7.19 1.76
C LEU A 42 -0.65 -7.10 0.41
N VAL A 43 -1.98 -7.10 0.44
CA VAL A 43 -2.84 -6.98 -0.73
C VAL A 43 -3.59 -5.65 -0.65
N PHE A 44 -3.19 -4.72 -1.50
CA PHE A 44 -3.86 -3.44 -1.67
C PHE A 44 -5.02 -3.57 -2.68
N LYS A 45 -6.12 -2.86 -2.42
CA LYS A 45 -7.32 -2.83 -3.29
C LYS A 45 -7.72 -1.38 -3.52
N GLY A 46 -8.26 -1.07 -4.70
CA GLY A 46 -8.53 0.29 -5.17
C GLY A 46 -9.65 0.34 -6.19
#